data_AF-A0A6V7M2N6-F1
#
_entry.id   AF-A0A6V7M2N6-F1
#
_cell.length_a   1.000
_cell.length_b   1.000
_cell.length_c   1.000
_cell.angle_alpha   90.00
_cell.angle_beta   90.00
_cell.angle_gamma   90.00
#
_symmetry.space_group_name_H-M   'P 1'
#
loop_
_entity.id
_entity.type
_entity.pdbx_description
1 polymer ?
#
loop_
_entity_poly.entity_id
_entity_poly.type
_entity_poly.pdbx_seq_one_letter_code
_entity_poly.pdbx_strand_id
1 'polypeptide(L)' 'TMEESVAEFRVSPDTLSELKQGLVSVFNDSFVAQLLDTQHDYSMIERSFIEALIRRIKRLLQFIII' A
#
# COMPACT_ATOMS: atom_id res chain seq x y z
N THR A 1 16.74 31.63 6.10
CA THR A 1 16.05 30.77 7.07
C THR A 1 15.63 29.53 6.32
N MET A 2 15.91 28.32 6.83
CA MET A 2 15.54 27.06 6.19
C MET A 2 14.03 26.80 6.35
N GLU A 3 13.22 27.78 5.96
CA GLU A 3 11.78 27.64 5.71
C GLU A 3 11.60 27.12 4.27
N GLU A 4 12.40 26.12 3.91
CA GLU A 4 12.31 25.43 2.64
C GLU A 4 11.13 24.49 2.75
N SER A 5 9.96 25.02 2.39
CA SER A 5 8.93 24.29 1.65
C SER A 5 8.65 22.88 2.17
N VAL A 6 8.39 22.73 3.47
CA VAL A 6 7.32 21.80 3.86
C VAL A 6 6.06 22.50 3.39
N ALA A 7 5.79 22.41 2.09
CA ALA A 7 4.47 22.66 1.56
C ALA A 7 3.58 21.75 2.39
N GLU A 8 2.92 22.36 3.37
CA GLU A 8 1.89 21.78 4.19
C GLU A 8 0.92 21.21 3.15
N PHE A 9 1.07 19.91 2.86
CA PHE A 9 0.32 19.24 1.81
C PHE A 9 -1.09 19.19 2.37
N ARG A 10 -1.83 20.28 2.17
CA ARG A 10 -3.22 20.44 2.59
C ARG A 10 -4.05 19.58 1.65
N VAL A 11 -3.89 18.27 1.78
CA VAL A 11 -4.77 17.29 1.16
C VAL A 11 -6.11 17.48 1.82
N SER A 12 -7.14 17.75 1.02
CA SER A 12 -8.49 17.72 1.56
C SER A 12 -8.75 16.32 2.13
N PRO A 13 -9.48 16.20 3.26
CA PRO A 13 -9.88 14.90 3.80
C PRO A 13 -10.52 14.00 2.74
N ASP A 14 -11.26 14.60 1.80
CA ASP A 14 -11.89 13.92 0.68
C ASP A 14 -10.87 13.31 -0.28
N THR A 15 -9.84 14.07 -0.70
CA THR A 15 -8.77 13.55 -1.57
C THR A 15 -8.03 12.38 -0.90
N LEU A 16 -7.81 12.47 0.42
CA LEU A 16 -7.18 11.40 1.18
C LEU A 16 -8.08 10.15 1.26
N SER A 17 -9.38 10.35 1.44
CA SER A 17 -10.39 9.28 1.45
C SER A 17 -10.48 8.58 0.09
N GLU A 18 -10.52 9.34 -1.01
CA GLU A 18 -10.55 8.80 -2.37
C GLU A 18 -9.29 8.01 -2.70
N LEU A 19 -8.11 8.54 -2.37
CA LEU A 19 -6.84 7.83 -2.54
C LEU A 19 -6.84 6.52 -1.75
N LYS A 20 -7.34 6.54 -0.50
CA LYS A 20 -7.48 5.34 0.33
C LYS A 20 -8.39 4.31 -0.33
N GLN A 21 -9.57 4.73 -0.82
CA GLN A 21 -10.49 3.82 -1.50
C GLN A 21 -9.88 3.22 -2.77
N GLY A 22 -9.16 4.03 -3.55
CA GLY A 22 -8.42 3.56 -4.72
C GLY A 22 -7.36 2.51 -4.36
N LEU A 23 -6.57 2.77 -3.31
CA LEU A 23 -5.54 1.83 -2.86
C LEU A 23 -6.14 0.53 -2.31
N VAL A 24 -7.21 0.60 -1.51
CA VAL A 24 -7.91 -0.59 -0.99
C VAL A 24 -8.54 -1.40 -2.13
N SER A 25 -9.09 -0.73 -3.13
CA SER A 25 -9.66 -1.36 -4.32
C SER A 25 -8.61 -2.12 -5.13
N VAL A 26 -7.39 -1.59 -5.26
CA VAL A 26 -6.28 -2.24 -5.97
C VAL A 26 -5.64 -3.36 -5.15
N PHE A 27 -5.29 -3.11 -3.89
CA PHE A 27 -4.62 -4.08 -3.00
C PHE A 27 -5.60 -5.02 -2.29
N ASN A 28 -6.60 -5.49 -3.03
CA ASN A 28 -7.60 -6.42 -2.54
C ASN A 28 -7.07 -7.87 -2.51
N ASP A 29 -7.85 -8.78 -1.92
CA ASP A 29 -7.42 -10.17 -1.77
C ASP A 29 -7.28 -10.92 -3.11
N SER A 30 -8.01 -10.50 -4.15
CA SER A 30 -7.89 -11.06 -5.50
C SER A 30 -6.55 -10.69 -6.14
N PHE A 31 -6.12 -9.43 -6.02
CA PHE A 31 -4.80 -8.98 -6.47
C PHE A 31 -3.69 -9.74 -5.74
N VAL A 32 -3.82 -9.90 -4.42
CA VAL A 32 -2.84 -10.65 -3.60
C VAL A 32 -2.76 -12.10 -4.04
N ALA A 33 -3.90 -12.75 -4.26
CA ALA A 33 -3.94 -14.13 -4.74
C ALA A 33 -3.27 -14.25 -6.11
N GLN A 34 -3.63 -13.39 -7.06
CA GLN A 34 -3.02 -13.38 -8.40
C GLN A 34 -1.51 -13.13 -8.35
N LEU A 35 -1.05 -12.18 -7.52
CA LEU A 35 0.38 -11.89 -7.37
C LEU A 35 1.16 -13.10 -6.84
N LEU A 36 0.58 -13.85 -5.91
CA LEU A 36 1.18 -15.08 -5.39
C LEU A 36 1.12 -16.25 -6.40
N ASP A 37 0.09 -16.26 -7.26
CA ASP A 37 -0.16 -17.34 -8.23
C ASP A 37 0.59 -17.15 -9.55
N THR A 38 0.94 -15.91 -9.91
CA THR A 38 1.71 -15.58 -11.13
C THR A 38 3.12 -16.19 -11.12
N GLN A 39 3.58 -16.72 -9.99
CA GLN A 39 4.98 -17.04 -9.75
C GLN A 39 5.14 -18.47 -9.23
N HIS A 40 4.97 -19.44 -10.13
CA HIS A 40 5.17 -20.86 -9.87
C HIS A 40 6.65 -21.21 -9.54
N ASP A 41 7.60 -20.33 -9.89
CA ASP A 41 9.05 -20.59 -9.87
C ASP A 41 9.86 -19.79 -8.84
N TYR A 42 9.21 -18.98 -7.98
CA TYR A 42 9.96 -18.25 -6.96
C TYR A 42 10.49 -19.18 -5.88
N SER A 43 11.73 -18.91 -5.46
CA SER A 43 12.30 -19.52 -4.27
C SER A 43 11.44 -19.18 -3.05
N MET A 44 11.43 -20.05 -2.04
CA MET A 44 10.68 -19.84 -0.79
C MET A 44 10.96 -18.47 -0.15
N ILE A 45 12.16 -17.92 -0.37
CA ILE A 45 12.60 -16.61 0.10
C ILE A 45 11.81 -15.47 -0.57
N GLU A 46 11.67 -15.51 -1.89
CA GLU A 46 10.96 -14.48 -2.66
C GLU A 46 9.47 -14.47 -2.34
N ARG A 47 8.87 -15.64 -2.17
CA ARG A 47 7.48 -15.76 -1.70
C ARG A 47 7.29 -15.13 -0.32
N SER A 48 8.16 -15.46 0.63
CA SER A 48 8.12 -14.89 1.98
C SER A 48 8.29 -13.37 1.98
N PHE A 49 9.16 -12.85 1.10
CA PHE A 49 9.35 -11.41 0.92
C PHE A 49 8.08 -10.73 0.39
N ILE A 50 7.46 -11.29 -0.66
CA ILE A 50 6.22 -10.76 -1.25
C ILE A 50 5.10 -10.72 -0.20
N GLU A 51 4.92 -11.79 0.58
CA GLU A 51 3.93 -11.79 1.66
C GLU A 51 4.22 -10.74 2.74
N ALA A 52 5.49 -10.54 3.11
CA ALA A 52 5.88 -9.50 4.06
C ALA A 52 5.60 -8.09 3.52
N LEU A 53 5.83 -7.86 2.22
CA LEU A 53 5.53 -6.61 1.54
C LEU A 53 4.02 -6.33 1.54
N ILE A 54 3.20 -7.33 1.20
CA ILE A 54 1.73 -7.23 1.21
C ILE A 54 1.23 -6.91 2.61
N ARG A 55 1.75 -7.59 3.64
CA ARG A 55 1.41 -7.31 5.05
C ARG A 55 1.75 -5.86 5.42
N ARG A 56 2.91 -5.34 4.98
CA ARG A 56 3.31 -3.95 5.25
C ARG A 56 2.40 -2.94 4.56
N ILE A 57 2.03 -3.17 3.30
CA ILE A 57 1.09 -2.31 2.55
C ILE A 57 -0.27 -2.29 3.25
N LYS A 58 -0.84 -3.45 3.59
CA LYS A 58 -2.11 -3.54 4.33
C LYS A 58 -2.07 -2.74 5.64
N ARG A 59 -0.95 -2.84 6.39
CA ARG A 59 -0.78 -2.10 7.64
C ARG A 59 -0.73 -0.58 7.42
N LEU A 60 -0.03 -0.11 6.40
CA LEU A 60 0.03 1.32 6.05
C LEU A 60 -1.36 1.87 5.69
N LEU A 61 -2.15 1.11 4.93
CA LEU A 61 -3.54 1.49 4.59
C LEU A 61 -4.46 1.53 5.82
N GLN A 62 -4.22 0.64 6.80
CA GLN A 62 -4.93 0.67 8.08
C GLN A 62 -4.49 1.83 8.97
N PHE A 63 -3.26 2.33 8.87
CA PHE A 63 -2.77 3.44 9.69
C PHE A 63 -3.17 4.84 9.18
N ILE A 64 -3.64 4.97 7.94
CA ILE A 64 -4.28 6.21 7.44
C ILE A 64 -5.63 6.48 8.17
N ILE A 65 -6.03 5.65 9.15
CA ILE A 65 -7.29 5.72 9.89
C ILE A 65 -7.23 6.70 11.09
N ILE A 66 -6.07 7.24 11.45
CA ILE A 66 -5.93 8.11 12.65
C ILE A 66 -5.88 9.59 12.27
#